data_AF-A0A5N9B330-F1
#
_entry.id   AF-A0A5N9B330-F1
#
_cell.length_a   1.000
_cell.length_b   1.000
_cell.length_c   1.000
_cell.angle_alpha   90.00
_cell.angle_beta   90.00
_cell.angle_gamma   90.00
#
_symmetry.space_group_name_H-M   'P 1'
#
loop_
_entity.id
_entity.type
_entity.pdbx_description
1 polymer ?
#
loop_
_entity_poly.entity_id
_entity_poly.type
_entity_poly.pdbx_seq_one_letter_code
_entity_poly.pdbx_strand_id
1 'polypeptide(L)' 'MQKEQIDSCTHVWLIETPKGPMSEGKCKFCGETNQFINSAPRTSWTRVTKPNLPKSTKNT' A
#
# COMPACT_ATOMS: atom_id res chain seq x y z
N MET A 1 -13.01 -27.00 0.56
CA MET A 1 -11.73 -26.31 0.31
C MET A 1 -11.31 -25.66 1.61
N GLN A 2 -10.25 -26.17 2.24
CA GLN A 2 -9.79 -25.72 3.55
C GLN A 2 -8.87 -24.50 3.33
N LYS A 3 -9.24 -23.36 3.88
CA LYS A 3 -8.43 -22.14 3.87
C LYS A 3 -7.51 -22.22 5.09
N GLU A 4 -6.27 -22.66 4.90
CA GLU A 4 -5.28 -22.66 5.97
C GLU A 4 -5.03 -21.21 6.41
N GLN A 5 -5.56 -20.87 7.58
CA GLN A 5 -5.44 -19.56 8.18
C GLN A 5 -4.06 -19.48 8.84
N ILE A 6 -3.07 -19.07 8.04
CA ILE A 6 -1.73 -18.76 8.57
C ILE A 6 -1.89 -17.53 9.45
N ASP A 7 -1.77 -17.73 10.76
CA ASP A 7 -2.00 -16.72 11.82
C ASP A 7 -1.09 -15.47 11.69
N SER A 8 -0.05 -15.56 10.85
CA SER A 8 0.84 -14.45 10.47
C SER A 8 1.20 -14.48 8.98
N CYS A 9 0.20 -14.27 8.11
CA CYS A 9 0.46 -14.20 6.67
C CYS A 9 1.09 -12.87 6.26
N THR A 10 2.32 -12.89 5.74
CA THR A 10 2.88 -11.75 5.00
C THR A 10 2.27 -11.74 3.60
N HIS A 11 1.27 -10.89 3.38
CA HIS A 11 0.48 -10.93 2.16
C HIS A 11 1.26 -10.41 0.95
N VAL A 12 1.58 -11.33 0.03
CA VAL A 12 1.96 -11.00 -1.34
C VAL A 12 0.69 -11.02 -2.19
N TRP A 13 0.27 -9.84 -2.65
CA TRP A 13 -0.97 -9.66 -3.40
C TRP A 13 -0.77 -9.84 -4.90
N LEU A 14 -1.56 -10.72 -5.51
CA LEU A 14 -1.69 -10.87 -6.96
C LEU A 14 -2.89 -10.03 -7.39
N ILE A 15 -2.64 -8.89 -8.02
CA ILE A 15 -3.67 -7.93 -8.45
C ILE A 15 -4.13 -8.29 -9.86
N GLU A 16 -5.44 -8.43 -10.06
CA GLU A 16 -6.03 -8.74 -11.36
C GLU A 16 -5.93 -7.57 -12.34
N THR A 17 -6.24 -7.84 -13.62
CA THR A 17 -6.40 -6.82 -14.64
C THR A 17 -7.39 -5.74 -14.16
N PRO A 18 -7.06 -4.45 -14.31
CA PRO A 18 -7.93 -3.35 -13.91
C PRO A 18 -9.34 -3.44 -14.48
N LYS A 19 -10.34 -3.45 -13.61
CA LYS A 19 -11.78 -3.37 -13.95
C LYS A 19 -12.35 -2.00 -13.53
N GLY A 20 -11.65 -0.93 -13.90
CA GLY A 20 -12.04 0.46 -13.58
C GLY A 20 -11.15 1.12 -12.52
N PRO A 21 -11.70 1.90 -11.56
CA PRO A 21 -10.90 2.66 -10.59
C PRO A 21 -10.24 1.79 -9.53
N MET A 22 -10.75 0.57 -9.33
CA MET A 22 -10.23 -0.41 -8.38
C MET A 22 -9.92 -1.73 -9.09
N SER A 23 -8.96 -2.46 -8.54
CA SER A 23 -8.64 -3.85 -8.89
C SER A 23 -8.79 -4.73 -7.66
N GLU A 24 -9.24 -5.96 -7.86
CA GLU A 24 -9.21 -6.99 -6.82
C GLU A 24 -7.83 -7.64 -6.80
N GLY A 25 -7.33 -7.92 -5.60
CA GLY A 25 -6.10 -8.66 -5.41
C GLY A 25 -6.31 -9.83 -4.46
N LYS A 26 -5.69 -10.96 -4.76
CA LYS A 26 -5.72 -12.16 -3.93
C LYS A 26 -4.33 -12.47 -3.38
N CYS A 27 -4.25 -12.79 -2.10
CA CYS A 27 -3.00 -13.21 -1.49
C CYS A 27 -2.57 -14.56 -2.06
N LYS A 28 -1.32 -14.64 -2.52
CA LYS A 28 -0.73 -15.87 -3.08
C LYS A 28 -0.70 -17.03 -2.09
N PHE A 29 -0.62 -16.75 -0.79
CA PHE A 29 -0.40 -17.75 0.25
C PHE A 29 -1.69 -18.17 0.96
N CYS A 30 -2.42 -17.22 1.57
CA CYS A 30 -3.64 -17.54 2.33
C CYS A 30 -4.94 -17.43 1.51
N GLY A 31 -4.86 -16.89 0.28
CA GLY A 31 -6.02 -16.71 -0.59
C GLY A 31 -7.01 -15.63 -0.15
N GLU A 32 -6.65 -14.79 0.82
CA GLU A 32 -7.44 -13.61 1.19
C GLU A 32 -7.56 -12.61 0.04
N THR A 33 -8.64 -11.86 -0.03
CA THR A 33 -8.89 -10.86 -1.09
C THR A 33 -8.93 -9.45 -0.52
N ASN A 34 -8.45 -8.49 -1.30
CA ASN A 34 -8.47 -7.07 -0.95
C ASN A 34 -8.64 -6.21 -2.21
N GLN A 35 -9.05 -4.96 -2.07
CA GLN A 35 -9.27 -4.03 -3.18
C GLN A 35 -8.22 -2.92 -3.18
N PHE A 36 -7.67 -2.66 -4.37
CA PHE A 36 -6.60 -1.70 -4.59
C PHE A 36 -7.05 -0.63 -5.57
N ILE A 37 -6.76 0.64 -5.28
CA ILE A 37 -7.08 1.75 -6.19
C ILE A 37 -6.02 1.83 -7.29
N ASN A 38 -6.44 1.91 -8.54
CA ASN A 38 -5.55 1.84 -9.71
C ASN A 38 -4.85 3.17 -10.02
N SER A 39 -5.28 4.25 -9.37
CA SER A 39 -4.71 5.57 -9.55
C SER A 39 -4.68 6.30 -8.22
N ALA A 40 -3.53 6.88 -7.88
CA ALA A 40 -3.47 7.85 -6.80
C ALA A 40 -4.21 9.12 -7.24
N PRO A 41 -5.00 9.77 -6.38
CA PRO A 41 -5.46 11.11 -6.66
C PRO A 41 -4.25 12.00 -6.94
N ARG A 42 -4.41 12.96 -7.85
CA ARG A 42 -3.36 13.93 -8.19
C ARG A 42 -3.09 14.81 -6.96
N THR A 43 -2.34 14.31 -6.00
CA THR A 43 -1.70 15.14 -5.00
C THR A 43 -0.65 15.94 -5.75
N SER A 44 -0.89 17.24 -5.89
CA SER A 44 0.19 18.17 -6.19
C SER A 44 1.32 17.83 -5.21
N TRP A 45 2.53 17.56 -5.71
CA TRP A 45 3.73 17.45 -4.87
C TRP A 45 3.97 18.80 -4.19
N THR A 46 3.17 19.12 -3.17
CA THR A 46 3.49 20.19 -2.26
C THR A 46 4.62 19.64 -1.42
N ARG A 47 5.85 20.08 -1.73
CA ARG A 47 6.91 20.07 -0.73
C ARG A 47 6.28 20.75 0.48
N VAL A 48 5.99 19.97 1.52
CA VAL A 48 5.74 20.54 2.83
C VAL A 48 7.06 21.17 3.21
N THR A 49 7.26 22.43 2.84
CA THR A 49 8.24 23.30 3.47
C THR A 49 7.77 23.41 4.90
N LYS A 50 8.20 22.48 5.77
CA LYS A 50 7.86 22.54 7.19
C LYS A 50 8.42 23.87 7.71
N PRO A 51 7.59 24.86 8.07
CA PRO A 51 8.12 26.18 8.40
C PRO A 51 8.96 26.18 9.67
N ASN A 52 8.92 25.13 10.51
CA ASN A 52 9.68 25.03 11.75
C ASN A 52 9.90 23.57 12.18
N LEU A 53 10.76 22.81 11.49
CA LEU A 53 11.41 21.67 12.14
C LEU A 53 12.71 22.17 12.77
N PRO A 54 12.97 21.95 14.08
CA PRO A 54 14.26 22.29 14.67
C PRO A 54 15.36 21.57 13.89
N LYS A 55 16.32 22.34 13.39
CA LYS A 55 17.46 21.84 12.64
C LYS A 55 18.25 20.91 13.57
N SER A 56 18.23 19.62 13.26
CA SER A 56 19.13 18.65 13.89
C SER A 56 20.56 19.12 13.65
N THR A 57 21.23 19.47 14.74
CA THR A 57 22.62 19.88 14.80
C THR A 57 23.51 18.77 14.24
N LYS A 58 24.33 19.10 13.23
CA LYS A 58 25.55 18.35 12.96
C LYS A 58 26.73 19.24 13.35
N ASN A 59 27.35 18.92 14.48
CA ASN A 59 28.66 19.44 14.85
C ASN A 59 29.71 18.87 13.89
N THR A 60 30.49 19.73 13.23
CA THR A 60 31.86 19.46 12.77
C THR A 60 32.57 20.80 12.63
#